data_AF-R7BYE1-F1
#
_entry.id   AF-R7BYE1-F1
#
_cell.length_a   1.000
_cell.length_b   1.000
_cell.length_c   1.000
_cell.angle_alpha   90.00
_cell.angle_beta   90.00
_cell.angle_gamma   90.00
#
_symmetry.space_group_name_H-M   'P 1'
#
loop_
_entity.id
_entity.type
_entity.pdbx_description
1 polymer ?
#
loop_
_entity_poly.entity_id
_entity_poly.type
_entity_poly.pdbx_seq_one_letter_code
_entity_poly.pdbx_strand_id
1 'polypeptide(L)'
;MQKTADPSRLMEAVYKAVAQTQANKPDPGEAVARWNTLTPKEKDVAKLLAKGLLNREVGIRLGGISVKTVQVHRSEINRKLGVKGVVELTEAVNRIRALLGEAAA
;
A
#
# COMPACT_ATOMS: atom_id res chain seq x y z
N MET A 1 2.74 4.58 -39.35
CA MET A 1 1.63 5.42 -38.86
C MET A 1 1.83 5.64 -37.36
N GLN A 2 1.62 6.88 -36.92
CA GLN A 2 2.19 7.52 -35.73
C GLN A 2 1.68 6.96 -34.39
N LYS A 3 2.55 6.90 -33.39
CA LYS A 3 2.24 6.60 -31.98
C LYS A 3 2.15 7.92 -31.22
N THR A 4 1.04 8.64 -31.33
CA THR A 4 0.83 9.90 -30.60
C THR A 4 0.33 9.58 -29.19
N ALA A 5 1.25 9.21 -28.30
CA ALA A 5 0.97 9.30 -26.87
C ALA A 5 1.05 10.79 -26.50
N ASP A 6 -0.06 11.51 -26.64
CA ASP A 6 -0.17 12.91 -26.23
C ASP A 6 0.27 13.05 -24.76
N PRO A 7 1.33 13.82 -24.47
CA PRO A 7 1.85 14.00 -23.10
C PRO A 7 0.77 14.52 -22.15
N SER A 8 -0.19 15.29 -22.67
CA SER A 8 -1.33 15.84 -21.94
C SER A 8 -2.30 14.76 -21.43
N ARG A 9 -2.49 13.66 -22.18
CA ARG A 9 -3.34 12.53 -21.73
C ARG A 9 -2.68 11.72 -20.61
N LEU A 10 -1.35 11.57 -20.67
CA LEU A 10 -0.57 10.93 -19.61
C LEU A 10 -0.58 11.79 -18.33
N MET A 11 -0.36 13.09 -18.46
CA MET A 11 -0.48 14.04 -17.35
C MET A 11 -1.88 14.04 -16.75
N GLU A 12 -2.94 14.07 -17.57
CA GLU A 12 -4.32 14.06 -17.08
C GLU A 12 -4.66 12.75 -16.36
N ALA A 13 -4.18 11.61 -16.86
CA ALA A 13 -4.36 10.32 -16.19
C ALA A 13 -3.64 10.28 -14.83
N VAL A 14 -2.41 10.82 -14.76
CA VAL A 14 -1.66 10.95 -13.51
C VAL A 14 -2.37 11.92 -12.54
N TYR A 15 -2.83 13.07 -13.03
CA TYR A 15 -3.58 14.04 -12.23
C TYR A 15 -4.92 13.47 -11.73
N LYS A 16 -5.67 12.76 -12.56
CA LYS A 16 -6.93 12.09 -12.18
C LYS A 16 -6.68 10.99 -11.17
N ALA A 17 -5.62 10.19 -11.33
CA ALA A 17 -5.23 9.19 -10.36
C ALA A 17 -4.90 9.83 -9.01
N VAL A 18 -4.07 10.89 -9.01
CA VAL A 18 -3.72 11.64 -7.79
C VAL A 18 -4.96 12.30 -7.15
N ALA A 19 -5.87 12.87 -7.94
CA ALA A 19 -7.09 13.50 -7.44
C ALA A 19 -8.10 12.48 -6.88
N GLN A 20 -8.24 11.31 -7.48
CA GLN A 20 -9.09 10.23 -6.99
C GLN A 20 -8.55 9.60 -5.70
N THR A 21 -7.23 9.52 -5.56
CA THR A 21 -6.57 9.14 -4.29
C THR A 21 -6.87 10.14 -3.16
N GLN A 22 -7.19 11.40 -3.47
CA GLN A 22 -7.54 12.40 -2.45
C GLN A 22 -9.01 12.38 -2.03
N ALA A 23 -9.93 12.07 -2.94
CA ALA A 23 -11.37 12.15 -2.69
C ALA A 23 -11.93 10.99 -1.85
N ASN A 24 -11.22 9.87 -1.74
CA ASN A 24 -11.68 8.67 -1.03
C ASN A 24 -10.78 8.31 0.17
N LYS A 25 -10.12 9.32 0.75
CA LYS A 25 -9.24 9.13 1.91
C LYS A 25 -10.10 8.80 3.13
N PRO A 26 -9.92 7.62 3.77
CA PRO A 26 -10.63 7.31 5.01
C PRO A 26 -10.28 8.36 6.07
N ASP A 27 -11.16 8.55 7.05
CA ASP A 27 -10.88 9.41 8.19
C ASP A 27 -9.54 8.97 8.86
N PRO A 28 -8.68 9.90 9.34
CA PRO A 28 -7.43 9.53 9.99
C PRO A 28 -7.61 8.53 11.15
N GLY A 29 -8.67 8.68 11.94
CA GLY A 29 -9.01 7.76 13.03
C GLY A 29 -9.43 6.39 12.50
N GLU A 30 -10.20 6.35 11.42
CA GLU A 30 -10.58 5.09 10.77
C GLU A 30 -9.37 4.35 10.17
N ALA A 31 -8.44 5.07 9.56
CA ALA A 31 -7.22 4.49 9.01
C ALA A 31 -6.36 3.82 10.11
N VAL A 32 -6.23 4.48 11.26
CA VAL A 32 -5.52 3.93 12.43
C VAL A 32 -6.30 2.76 13.05
N ALA A 33 -7.63 2.83 13.12
CA ALA A 33 -8.45 1.73 13.61
C ALA A 33 -8.30 0.48 12.74
N ARG A 34 -8.40 0.61 11.41
CA ARG A 34 -8.16 -0.49 10.46
C ARG A 34 -6.75 -1.04 10.59
N TRP A 35 -5.74 -0.18 10.77
CA TRP A 35 -4.37 -0.61 11.03
C TRP A 35 -4.26 -1.46 12.30
N ASN A 36 -4.98 -1.09 13.36
CA ASN A 36 -4.97 -1.82 14.62
C ASN A 36 -5.67 -3.19 14.54
N THR A 37 -6.51 -3.44 13.53
CA THR A 37 -7.08 -4.78 13.28
C THR A 37 -6.07 -5.77 12.67
N LEU A 38 -4.94 -5.29 12.16
CA LEU A 38 -3.88 -6.15 11.63
C LEU A 38 -3.12 -6.83 12.77
N THR A 39 -2.85 -8.11 12.59
CA THR A 39 -1.95 -8.87 13.45
C THR A 39 -0.52 -8.33 13.33
N PRO A 40 0.37 -8.57 14.32
CA PRO A 40 1.76 -8.12 14.25
C PRO A 40 2.47 -8.54 12.96
N LYS A 41 2.29 -9.80 12.54
CA LYS A 41 2.87 -10.31 11.29
C LYS A 41 2.34 -9.59 10.04
N GLU A 42 1.05 -9.27 10.01
CA GLU A 42 0.45 -8.52 8.91
C GLU A 42 0.96 -7.08 8.85
N LYS A 43 1.17 -6.44 10.01
CA LYS A 43 1.79 -5.10 10.07
C LYS A 43 3.22 -5.15 9.52
N ASP A 44 4.01 -6.17 9.86
CA ASP A 44 5.37 -6.31 9.34
C ASP A 44 5.38 -6.51 7.82
N VAL A 45 4.52 -7.38 7.29
CA VAL A 45 4.35 -7.56 5.83
C VAL A 45 3.96 -6.22 5.18
N ALA A 46 2.98 -5.50 5.72
CA ALA A 46 2.51 -4.23 5.17
C ALA A 46 3.62 -3.15 5.20
N LYS A 47 4.39 -3.06 6.29
CA LYS A 47 5.53 -2.14 6.41
C LYS A 47 6.62 -2.46 5.37
N LEU A 48 6.92 -3.73 5.14
CA LEU A 48 7.92 -4.14 4.14
C LEU A 48 7.45 -3.88 2.71
N LEU A 49 6.17 -4.19 2.41
CA LEU A 49 5.58 -3.88 1.10
C LEU A 49 5.57 -2.37 0.83
N ALA A 50 5.27 -1.54 1.83
CA ALA A 50 5.30 -0.08 1.70
C ALA A 50 6.70 0.50 1.49
N LYS A 51 7.76 -0.25 1.84
CA LYS A 51 9.16 0.08 1.49
C LYS A 51 9.50 -0.26 0.03
N GLY A 52 8.55 -0.79 -0.76
CA GLY A 52 8.76 -1.17 -2.15
C GLY A 52 9.41 -2.54 -2.35
N LEU A 53 9.51 -3.36 -1.29
CA LEU A 53 10.11 -4.69 -1.36
C LEU A 53 9.23 -5.67 -2.16
N LEU A 54 9.87 -6.54 -2.93
CA LEU A 54 9.19 -7.60 -3.67
C LEU A 54 8.68 -8.68 -2.70
N ASN A 55 7.59 -9.38 -3.07
CA ASN A 55 7.02 -10.46 -2.25
C ASN A 55 8.05 -11.54 -1.86
N ARG A 56 9.04 -11.80 -2.73
CA ARG A 56 10.15 -12.73 -2.43
C ARG A 56 11.06 -12.21 -1.31
N GLU A 57 11.41 -10.93 -1.35
CA GLU A 57 12.28 -10.30 -0.34
C GLU A 57 11.57 -10.19 1.00
N VAL A 58 10.28 -9.84 0.99
CA VAL A 58 9.42 -9.85 2.18
C VAL A 58 9.42 -11.24 2.82
N GLY A 59 9.27 -12.29 2.01
CA GLY A 59 9.27 -13.66 2.51
C GLY A 59 10.59 -14.08 3.17
N ILE A 60 11.71 -13.73 2.55
CA ILE A 60 13.05 -13.96 3.11
C ILE A 60 13.21 -13.24 4.45
N ARG A 61 12.79 -11.97 4.52
CA ARG A 61 12.98 -11.11 5.70
C ARG A 61 12.10 -11.48 6.89
N LEU A 62 10.97 -12.15 6.65
CA LEU A 62 10.05 -12.65 7.68
C LEU A 62 10.33 -14.09 8.13
N GLY A 63 11.54 -14.60 7.87
CA GLY A 63 11.96 -15.94 8.31
C GLY A 63 11.82 -17.03 7.24
N GLY A 64 11.89 -16.67 5.96
CA GLY A 64 11.89 -17.64 4.85
C GLY A 64 10.50 -18.15 4.47
N ILE A 65 9.45 -17.35 4.64
CA ILE A 65 8.09 -17.72 4.21
C ILE A 65 7.98 -17.67 2.68
N SER A 66 7.16 -18.55 2.11
CA SER A 66 6.99 -18.64 0.66
C SER A 66 6.33 -17.39 0.06
N VAL A 67 6.63 -17.09 -1.21
CA VAL A 67 5.98 -15.99 -1.96
C VAL A 67 4.45 -16.15 -1.96
N LYS A 68 3.96 -17.39 -2.04
CA LYS A 68 2.52 -17.70 -2.00
C LYS A 68 1.90 -17.29 -0.66
N THR A 69 2.60 -17.54 0.45
CA THR A 69 2.20 -17.13 1.80
C THR A 69 2.14 -15.61 1.93
N VAL A 70 3.15 -14.90 1.39
CA VAL A 70 3.15 -13.43 1.37
C VAL A 70 1.98 -12.87 0.57
N GLN A 71 1.63 -13.50 -0.56
CA GLN A 71 0.45 -13.10 -1.34
C GLN A 71 -0.86 -13.28 -0.55
N VAL A 72 -1.00 -14.37 0.22
CA VAL A 72 -2.16 -14.59 1.09
C VAL A 72 -2.23 -13.50 2.16
N HIS A 73 -1.13 -13.23 2.87
CA HIS A 73 -1.08 -12.15 3.84
C HIS A 73 -1.44 -10.79 3.22
N ARG A 74 -0.93 -10.50 2.02
CA ARG A 74 -1.26 -9.26 1.29
C ARG A 74 -2.75 -9.16 0.99
N SER A 75 -3.40 -10.24 0.56
CA SER A 75 -4.85 -10.24 0.30
C SER A 75 -5.65 -9.98 1.58
N GLU A 76 -5.26 -10.58 2.70
CA GLU A 76 -5.89 -10.33 4.00
C GLU A 76 -5.70 -8.88 4.47
N ILE A 77 -4.47 -8.35 4.35
CA ILE A 77 -4.14 -6.95 4.68
C ILE A 77 -4.98 -6.01 3.83
N ASN A 78 -5.05 -6.25 2.53
CA ASN A 78 -5.84 -5.46 1.59
C ASN A 78 -7.32 -5.45 1.99
N ARG A 79 -7.88 -6.62 2.35
CA ARG A 79 -9.27 -6.71 2.83
C ARG A 79 -9.49 -5.91 4.10
N LYS A 80 -8.58 -6.02 5.09
CA LYS A 80 -8.69 -5.34 6.39
C LYS A 80 -8.52 -3.83 6.30
N LEU A 81 -7.61 -3.37 5.45
CA LEU A 81 -7.38 -1.93 5.23
C LEU A 81 -8.40 -1.33 4.23
N GLY A 82 -9.10 -2.17 3.46
CA GLY A 82 -10.05 -1.74 2.44
C GLY A 82 -9.38 -1.17 1.19
N VAL A 83 -8.20 -1.69 0.85
CA VAL A 83 -7.39 -1.25 -0.31
C VAL A 83 -7.35 -2.33 -1.39
N LYS A 84 -7.24 -1.92 -2.66
CA LYS A 84 -7.35 -2.83 -3.80
C LYS A 84 -6.01 -3.22 -4.43
N GLY A 85 -4.91 -2.56 -4.05
CA GLY A 85 -3.61 -2.72 -4.72
C GLY A 85 -2.40 -2.42 -3.84
N VAL A 86 -1.20 -2.69 -4.37
CA VAL A 86 0.07 -2.39 -3.67
C VAL A 86 0.30 -0.89 -3.54
N VAL A 87 -0.16 -0.10 -4.52
CA VAL A 87 -0.08 1.36 -4.51
C VAL A 87 -0.91 1.93 -3.37
N GLU A 88 -2.21 1.62 -3.35
CA GLU A 88 -3.12 2.03 -2.27
C GLU A 88 -2.66 1.52 -0.89
N LEU A 89 -2.13 0.28 -0.81
CA LEU A 89 -1.54 -0.24 0.42
C LEU A 89 -0.36 0.61 0.89
N THR A 90 0.55 0.96 -0.02
CA THR A 90 1.74 1.77 0.28
C THR A 90 1.34 3.16 0.75
N GLU A 91 0.39 3.80 0.08
CA GLU A 91 -0.15 5.11 0.47
C GLU A 91 -0.84 5.05 1.83
N ALA A 92 -1.66 4.04 2.09
CA ALA A 92 -2.32 3.83 3.37
C ALA A 92 -1.31 3.65 4.50
N VAL A 93 -0.31 2.78 4.32
CA VAL A 93 0.74 2.53 5.31
C VAL A 93 1.56 3.78 5.57
N ASN A 94 1.97 4.52 4.53
CA ASN A 94 2.75 5.76 4.69
C ASN A 94 1.96 6.83 5.44
N ARG A 95 0.66 6.96 5.16
CA ARG A 95 -0.23 7.86 5.89
C ARG A 95 -0.36 7.46 7.35
N ILE A 96 -0.59 6.17 7.62
CA ILE A 96 -0.71 5.66 8.99
C ILE A 96 0.60 5.90 9.76
N ARG A 97 1.76 5.68 9.14
CA ARG A 97 3.06 5.99 9.75
C ARG A 97 3.21 7.47 10.09
N ALA A 98 2.80 8.36 9.18
CA ALA A 98 2.80 9.79 9.43
C ALA A 98 1.86 10.18 10.59
N LEU A 99 0.68 9.54 10.70
CA LEU A 99 -0.28 9.76 11.79
C LEU A 99 0.21 9.20 13.13
N LEU A 100 0.92 8.07 13.12
CA LEU A 100 1.50 7.45 14.31
C LEU A 100 2.82 8.08 14.75
N GLY A 101 3.34 9.07 14.01
CA GLY A 101 4.63 9.70 14.30
C GLY A 101 5.83 8.78 14.08
N GLU A 102 5.65 7.63 13.43
CA GLU A 102 6.74 6.74 13.01
C GLU A 102 7.41 7.32 11.76
N ALA A 103 8.17 8.41 11.92
CA ALA A 103 8.99 8.96 10.85
C ALA A 103 9.91 7.86 10.28
N ALA A 104 10.01 7.82 8.95
CA ALA A 104 10.81 6.82 8.25
C ALA A 104 12.29 6.98 8.57
N ALA A 105 12.76 6.21 9.55
CA ALA A 105 14.15 5.78 9.68
C ALA A 105 14.45 4.66 8.67
#